data_AF-A0A2G2ZFL9-F1
#
_entry.id   AF-A0A2G2ZFL9-F1
#
_cell.length_a   1.000
_cell.length_b   1.000
_cell.length_c   1.000
_cell.angle_alpha   90.00
_cell.angle_beta   90.00
_cell.angle_gamma   90.00
#
_symmetry.space_group_name_H-M   'P 1'
#
loop_
_entity.id
_entity.type
_entity.pdbx_description
1 polymer ?
#
loop_
_entity_poly.entity_id
_entity_poly.type
_entity_poly.pdbx_seq_one_letter_code
_entity_poly.pdbx_strand_id
1 'polypeptide(L)'
;MKSEFIALDKAGEEAEWIQNFLEDIPYWPKPVAPVCIHCDSQAVIGKAESMMYNGKSHSIRRRHSTIRELLFSGIITVDYVKSKDNVSDPLTKGLSRERVERTSKGMGLRPKTSQLGSNST
;
A
#
# COMPACT_ATOMS: atom_id res chain seq x y z
N MET A 1 10.25 3.95 8.82
CA MET A 1 9.61 5.25 9.18
C MET A 1 9.64 6.30 8.07
N LYS A 2 10.77 6.93 7.67
CA LYS A 2 10.73 7.95 6.60
C LYS A 2 10.31 7.37 5.24
N SER A 3 10.88 6.22 4.87
CA SER A 3 10.53 5.50 3.64
C SER A 3 9.08 5.04 3.64
N GLU A 4 8.63 4.39 4.71
CA GLU A 4 7.24 3.92 4.87
C GLU A 4 6.22 5.06 4.79
N PHE A 5 6.51 6.22 5.38
CA PHE A 5 5.62 7.37 5.30
C PHE A 5 5.56 7.95 3.87
N ILE A 6 6.69 7.95 3.15
CA ILE A 6 6.72 8.36 1.73
C ILE A 6 5.99 7.33 0.86
N ALA A 7 6.09 6.04 1.18
CA ALA A 7 5.34 5.00 0.47
C ALA A 7 3.83 5.16 0.69
N LEU A 8 3.40 5.48 1.91
CA LEU A 8 2.00 5.80 2.22
C LEU A 8 1.52 7.02 1.44
N ASP A 9 2.28 8.12 1.46
CA ASP A 9 2.02 9.33 0.66
C ASP A 9 1.80 9.02 -0.82
N LYS A 10 2.70 8.24 -1.42
CA LYS A 10 2.58 7.84 -2.83
C LYS A 10 1.42 6.90 -3.11
N ALA A 11 1.16 5.96 -2.21
CA ALA A 11 -0.03 5.10 -2.32
C ALA A 11 -1.33 5.90 -2.20
N GLY A 12 -1.34 6.97 -1.40
CA GLY A 12 -2.47 7.90 -1.29
C GLY A 12 -2.73 8.67 -2.58
N GLU A 13 -1.68 9.21 -3.22
CA GLU A 13 -1.79 9.87 -4.54
C GLU A 13 -2.39 8.93 -5.59
N GLU A 14 -1.92 7.68 -5.67
CA GLU A 14 -2.46 6.69 -6.60
C GLU A 14 -3.90 6.30 -6.26
N ALA A 15 -4.25 6.20 -4.97
CA ALA A 15 -5.61 5.88 -4.54
C ALA A 15 -6.62 6.97 -4.91
N GLU A 16 -6.24 8.25 -4.74
CA GLU A 16 -7.02 9.39 -5.21
C GLU A 16 -7.19 9.35 -6.72
N TRP A 17 -6.12 9.06 -7.47
CA TRP A 17 -6.21 8.92 -8.92
C TRP A 17 -7.18 7.81 -9.34
N ILE A 18 -7.11 6.64 -8.70
CA ILE A 18 -8.04 5.52 -8.96
C ILE A 18 -9.48 5.94 -8.66
N GLN A 19 -9.72 6.63 -7.55
CA GLN A 19 -11.07 7.05 -7.19
C GLN A 19 -11.64 8.03 -8.22
N ASN A 20 -10.88 9.06 -8.59
CA ASN A 20 -11.26 10.02 -9.63
C ASN A 20 -11.54 9.32 -10.96
N PHE A 21 -10.68 8.37 -11.35
CA PHE A 21 -10.87 7.59 -12.56
C PHE A 21 -12.18 6.78 -12.52
N LEU A 22 -12.50 6.15 -11.38
CA LEU A 22 -13.75 5.40 -11.21
C LEU A 22 -14.98 6.32 -11.23
N GLU A 23 -14.88 7.55 -10.73
CA GLU A 23 -15.96 8.54 -10.77
C GLU A 23 -16.31 8.97 -12.20
N ASP A 24 -15.33 8.98 -13.09
CA ASP A 24 -15.48 9.34 -14.50
C ASP A 24 -16.10 8.21 -15.35
N ILE A 25 -16.10 6.97 -14.87
CA ILE A 25 -16.69 5.83 -15.60
C ILE A 25 -18.23 5.93 -15.59
N PRO A 26 -18.89 5.98 -16.77
CA PRO A 26 -20.35 5.96 -16.85
C PRO A 26 -20.93 4.71 -16.17
N TYR A 27 -22.03 4.90 -15.42
CA TYR A 27 -22.74 3.83 -14.71
C TYR A 27 -21.96 3.16 -13.57
N TRP A 28 -20.78 3.65 -13.20
CA TRP A 28 -20.10 3.17 -12.00
C TRP A 28 -20.93 3.49 -10.74
N PRO A 29 -21.10 2.55 -9.79
CA PRO A 29 -21.84 2.80 -8.55
C PRO A 29 -21.21 3.93 -7.75
N LYS A 30 -22.03 4.92 -7.36
CA LYS A 30 -21.61 6.09 -6.57
C LYS A 30 -22.30 6.10 -5.20
N PRO A 31 -21.63 6.55 -4.13
CA PRO A 31 -20.24 7.05 -4.10
C PRO A 31 -19.20 5.92 -4.22
N VAL A 32 -18.01 6.24 -4.75
CA VAL A 32 -16.89 5.29 -4.78
C VAL A 32 -16.41 5.07 -3.35
N ALA A 33 -16.33 3.81 -2.92
CA ALA A 33 -15.88 3.47 -1.58
C ALA A 33 -14.41 3.90 -1.35
N PRO A 34 -14.03 4.29 -0.12
CA PRO A 34 -12.64 4.61 0.21
C PRO A 34 -11.69 3.46 -0.12
N VAL A 35 -10.52 3.77 -0.66
CA VAL A 35 -9.48 2.78 -0.94
C VAL A 35 -8.74 2.41 0.36
N CYS A 36 -8.76 1.13 0.74
CA CYS A 36 -8.01 0.66 1.91
C CYS A 36 -6.53 0.42 1.57
N ILE A 37 -5.65 1.16 2.23
CA ILE A 37 -4.20 1.02 2.15
C ILE A 37 -3.72 0.24 3.38
N HIS A 38 -3.15 -0.94 3.15
CA HIS A 38 -2.58 -1.75 4.23
C HIS A 38 -1.15 -1.29 4.56
N CYS A 39 -0.90 -0.98 5.84
CA CYS A 39 0.41 -0.56 6.34
C CYS A 39 0.86 -1.44 7.50
N ASP A 40 2.12 -1.88 7.50
CA ASP A 40 2.69 -2.71 8.56
C ASP A 40 3.36 -1.93 9.69
N SER A 41 3.34 -0.60 9.60
CA SER A 41 4.02 0.31 10.53
C SER A 41 2.99 1.10 11.32
N GLN A 42 2.62 0.61 12.51
CA GLN A 42 1.71 1.31 13.42
C GLN A 42 2.18 2.74 13.75
N ALA A 43 3.48 2.97 13.79
CA ALA A 43 4.05 4.29 14.00
C ALA A 43 3.81 5.26 12.82
N VAL A 44 3.66 4.73 11.60
CA VAL A 44 3.29 5.53 10.42
C VAL A 44 1.79 5.78 10.41
N ILE A 45 0.98 4.77 10.71
CA ILE A 45 -0.50 4.90 10.83
C ILE A 45 -0.83 5.97 11.87
N GLY A 46 -0.33 5.83 13.10
CA GLY A 46 -0.59 6.79 14.17
C GLY A 46 -0.05 8.19 13.88
N LYS A 47 0.92 8.35 12.97
CA LYS A 47 1.35 9.67 12.50
C LYS A 47 0.45 10.25 11.43
N ALA A 48 -0.02 9.44 10.51
CA ALA A 48 -0.95 9.86 9.46
C ALA A 48 -2.28 10.35 10.06
N GLU A 49 -2.75 9.69 11.12
CA GLU A 49 -3.99 10.02 11.81
C GLU A 49 -3.85 11.15 12.85
N SER A 50 -2.62 11.51 13.23
CA SER A 50 -2.39 12.47 14.31
C SER A 50 -2.65 13.91 13.87
N MET A 51 -3.64 14.55 14.48
CA MET A 51 -3.88 15.98 14.26
C MET A 51 -2.73 16.89 14.73
N MET A 52 -1.89 16.40 15.65
CA MET A 52 -0.81 17.17 16.29
C MET A 52 0.55 16.95 15.62
N TYR A 53 0.65 16.02 14.65
CA TYR A 53 1.92 15.73 14.02
C TYR A 53 2.32 16.82 13.00
N ASN A 54 3.37 17.57 13.32
CA ASN A 54 3.81 18.70 12.48
C ASN A 54 4.97 18.35 11.53
N GLY A 55 5.36 17.07 11.43
CA GLY A 55 6.50 16.64 10.61
C GLY A 55 7.86 17.07 11.19
N LYS A 56 8.90 16.26 10.97
CA LYS A 56 10.28 16.63 11.39
C LYS A 56 10.97 17.58 10.39
N SER A 57 10.52 17.58 9.13
CA SER A 57 11.04 18.42 8.06
C SER A 57 9.89 18.93 7.21
N HIS A 58 10.12 20.03 6.47
CA HIS A 58 9.10 20.62 5.60
C HIS A 58 8.55 19.61 4.57
N SER A 59 9.42 18.77 3.99
CA SER A 59 9.01 17.73 3.04
C SER A 59 8.13 16.65 3.67
N ILE A 60 8.34 16.30 4.96
CA ILE A 60 7.47 15.36 5.67
C ILE A 60 6.16 16.03 6.07
N ARG A 61 6.21 17.31 6.46
CA ARG A 61 5.02 18.09 6.84
C ARG A 61 4.03 18.22 5.69
N ARG A 62 4.50 18.49 4.47
CA ARG A 62 3.63 18.55 3.28
C ARG A 62 2.90 17.22 3.05
N ARG A 63 3.65 16.11 3.01
CA ARG A 63 3.09 14.76 2.85
C ARG A 63 2.07 14.41 3.92
N HIS A 64 2.34 14.80 5.16
CA HIS A 64 1.39 14.59 6.25
C HIS A 64 0.08 15.38 6.03
N SER A 65 0.15 16.63 5.56
CA SER A 65 -1.06 17.39 5.20
C SER A 65 -1.87 16.66 4.15
N THR A 66 -1.22 16.22 3.06
CA THR A 66 -1.87 15.49 1.96
C THR A 66 -2.52 14.20 2.45
N ILE A 67 -1.79 13.33 3.15
CA ILE A 67 -2.36 12.07 3.68
C ILE A 67 -3.52 12.34 4.64
N ARG A 68 -3.41 13.35 5.50
CA ARG A 68 -4.48 13.72 6.43
C ARG A 68 -5.72 14.21 5.69
N GLU A 69 -5.55 14.99 4.63
CA GLU A 69 -6.64 15.45 3.77
C GLU A 69 -7.34 14.26 3.12
N LEU A 70 -6.59 13.30 2.54
CA LEU A 70 -7.14 12.09 1.92
C LEU A 70 -7.91 11.21 2.92
N LEU A 71 -7.43 11.09 4.16
CA LEU A 71 -8.13 10.39 5.24
C LEU A 71 -9.42 11.11 5.63
N PHE A 72 -9.37 12.44 5.75
CA PHE A 72 -10.50 13.26 6.18
C PHE A 72 -11.60 13.35 5.12
N SER A 73 -11.23 13.41 3.83
CA SER A 73 -12.18 13.39 2.71
C SER A 73 -12.78 12.00 2.46
N GLY A 74 -12.27 10.95 3.12
CA GLY A 74 -12.75 9.58 2.93
C GLY A 74 -12.33 8.98 1.60
N ILE A 75 -11.25 9.48 0.98
CA ILE A 75 -10.70 8.91 -0.25
C ILE A 75 -9.95 7.62 0.08
N ILE A 76 -9.23 7.62 1.20
CA ILE A 76 -8.48 6.46 1.67
C ILE A 76 -8.86 6.07 3.09
N THR A 77 -8.63 4.80 3.41
CA THR A 77 -8.53 4.28 4.78
C THR A 77 -7.16 3.62 4.94
N VAL A 78 -6.63 3.58 6.16
CA VAL A 78 -5.33 2.94 6.41
C VAL A 78 -5.49 1.90 7.51
N ASP A 79 -5.30 0.64 7.14
CA ASP A 79 -5.42 -0.49 8.06
C ASP A 79 -4.08 -1.11 8.38
N TYR A 80 -3.95 -1.55 9.63
CA TYR A 80 -2.77 -2.29 10.05
C TYR A 80 -2.78 -3.71 9.50
N VAL A 81 -1.68 -4.09 8.85
CA VAL A 81 -1.38 -5.48 8.47
C VAL A 81 -0.11 -5.96 9.15
N LYS A 82 -0.03 -7.22 9.57
CA LYS A 82 1.21 -7.76 10.11
C LYS A 82 2.26 -7.81 8.99
N SER A 83 3.51 -7.42 9.25
CA SER A 83 4.58 -7.42 8.21
C SER A 83 4.75 -8.78 7.50
N LYS A 84 4.55 -9.90 8.20
CA LYS A 84 4.61 -11.23 7.57
C LYS A 84 3.52 -11.48 6.52
N ASP A 85 2.41 -10.76 6.61
CA ASP A 85 1.22 -10.85 5.77
C ASP A 85 1.16 -9.68 4.77
N ASN A 86 2.07 -8.69 4.89
CA ASN A 86 2.17 -7.58 3.94
C ASN A 86 2.78 -8.08 2.62
N VAL A 87 1.93 -8.23 1.61
CA VAL A 87 2.34 -8.69 0.28
C VAL A 87 3.29 -7.71 -0.41
N SER A 88 3.35 -6.44 -0.03
CA SER A 88 4.26 -5.44 -0.63
C SER A 88 5.70 -5.50 -0.11
N ASP A 89 5.95 -6.17 1.03
CA ASP A 89 7.27 -6.25 1.66
C ASP A 89 8.39 -6.73 0.70
N PRO A 90 8.20 -7.74 -0.18
CA PRO A 90 9.25 -8.18 -1.12
C PRO A 90 9.71 -7.10 -2.10
N LEU A 91 8.89 -6.09 -2.36
CA LEU A 91 9.22 -4.99 -3.27
C LEU A 91 10.06 -3.90 -2.61
N THR A 92 10.16 -3.91 -1.27
CA THR A 92 10.79 -2.84 -0.49
C THR A 92 11.86 -3.33 0.48
N LYS A 93 11.92 -4.64 0.76
CA LYS A 93 12.79 -5.26 1.76
C LYS A 93 13.49 -6.50 1.18
N GLY A 94 14.70 -6.78 1.65
CA GLY A 94 15.35 -8.07 1.45
C GLY A 94 14.71 -9.14 2.33
N LEU A 95 13.93 -10.04 1.75
CA LEU A 95 13.24 -11.12 2.47
C LEU A 95 13.86 -12.49 2.20
N SER A 96 13.60 -13.45 3.09
CA SER A 96 13.93 -14.85 2.82
C SER A 96 13.13 -15.38 1.64
N ARG A 97 13.68 -16.36 0.92
CA ARG A 97 13.03 -17.02 -0.22
C ARG A 97 11.62 -17.51 0.12
N GLU A 98 11.47 -18.15 1.28
CA GLU A 98 10.18 -18.65 1.76
C GLU A 98 9.13 -17.53 1.92
N ARG A 99 9.54 -16.38 2.46
CA ARG A 99 8.65 -15.21 2.58
C ARG A 99 8.26 -14.69 1.21
N VAL A 100 9.22 -14.54 0.30
CA VAL A 100 8.96 -14.12 -1.08
C VAL A 100 7.95 -15.05 -1.75
N GLU A 101 8.17 -16.37 -1.68
CA GLU A 101 7.27 -17.36 -2.27
C GLU A 101 5.84 -17.28 -1.71
N ARG A 102 5.70 -17.09 -0.38
CA ARG A 102 4.39 -16.90 0.27
C ARG A 102 3.70 -15.63 -0.23
N THR A 103 4.38 -14.50 -0.20
CA THR A 103 3.83 -13.20 -0.63
C THR A 103 3.55 -13.17 -2.13
N SER A 104 4.38 -13.80 -2.97
CA SER A 104 4.17 -13.89 -4.41
C SER A 104 2.87 -14.64 -4.73
N LYS A 105 2.58 -15.74 -4.02
CA LYS A 105 1.28 -16.42 -4.13
C LYS A 105 0.13 -15.49 -3.72
N GLY A 106 0.30 -14.71 -2.64
CA GLY A 106 -0.65 -13.70 -2.20
C GLY A 106 -0.91 -12.58 -3.22
N MET A 107 0.09 -12.23 -4.03
CA MET A 107 -0.05 -11.29 -5.16
C MET A 107 -0.71 -11.93 -6.40
N GLY A 108 -0.99 -13.24 -6.39
CA GLY A 108 -1.48 -13.97 -7.56
C GLY A 108 -0.38 -14.41 -8.54
N LEU A 109 0.89 -14.26 -8.18
CA LEU A 109 2.01 -14.73 -9.00
C LEU A 109 2.19 -16.24 -8.87
N ARG A 110 2.43 -16.90 -9.99
CA ARG A 110 2.73 -18.34 -10.04
C ARG A 110 4.24 -18.56 -10.10
N PRO A 111 4.81 -19.52 -9.33
CA PRO A 111 6.18 -19.92 -9.50
C PRO A 111 6.43 -20.34 -10.95
N LYS A 112 7.57 -19.95 -11.50
CA LYS A 112 8.03 -20.51 -12.77
C LYS A 112 8.28 -22.00 -12.53
N THR A 113 7.40 -22.86 -13.01
CA THR A 113 7.70 -24.29 -13.09
C THR A 113 8.82 -24.42 -14.11
N SER A 114 10.05 -24.67 -13.66
CA SER A 114 11.06 -25.20 -14.57
C SER A 114 10.50 -26.51 -15.09
N GLN A 115 10.14 -26.55 -16.36
CA GLN A 115 10.02 -27.78 -17.13
C GLN A 115 11.44 -28.39 -17.15
N LEU A 116 11.88 -28.98 -16.04
CA LEU A 116 13.02 -29.87 -16.06
C LEU A 116 12.48 -31.14 -16.70
N GLY A 117 12.89 -31.35 -17.95
CA GLY A 117 12.42 -32.43 -18.79
C GLY A 117 12.41 -33.75 -18.05
N SER A 118 11.20 -34.29 -17.86
CA SER A 118 10.98 -35.72 -17.76
C SER A 118 11.29 -36.34 -19.13
N ASN A 119 12.58 -36.41 -19.50
CA ASN A 119 13.02 -37.33 -20.53
C ASN A 119 13.54 -38.57 -19.80
N SER A 120 12.58 -39.38 -19.36
CA SER A 120 12.82 -40.79 -19.12
C SER A 120 12.81 -41.50 -20.47
N THR A 121 13.98 -41.93 -20.94
CA THR A 121 14.12 -43.15 -21.73
C THR A 121 15.49 -43.73 -21.43
#